data_AF-A0A2M7HB73-F1
#
_entry.id   AF-A0A2M7HB73-F1
#
_cell.length_a   1.000
_cell.length_b   1.000
_cell.length_c   1.000
_cell.angle_alpha   90.00
_cell.angle_beta   90.00
_cell.angle_gamma   90.00
#
_symmetry.space_group_name_H-M   'P 1'
#
loop_
_entity.id
_entity.type
_entity.pdbx_description
1 polymer ?
#
loop_
_entity_poly.entity_id
_entity_poly.type
_entity_poly.pdbx_seq_one_letter_code
_entity_poly.pdbx_strand_id
1 'polypeptide(L)'
;MLCVAPAWAGDAPSTSSSADVKYDRTGDGLVDAEDWARLKADEKTAYARDSLLELGLQPDAAAGNGRTRLQDYLDGLRSVYER
;
A
#
# COMPACT_ATOMS: atom_id res chain seq x y z
N MET A 1 3.57 15.66 43.58
CA MET A 1 4.55 15.23 42.57
C MET A 1 4.20 13.79 42.20
N LEU A 2 3.35 13.61 41.19
CA LEU A 2 3.03 12.30 40.63
C LEU A 2 3.41 12.33 39.15
N CYS A 3 4.17 11.33 38.74
CA CYS A 3 4.85 11.25 37.46
C CYS A 3 3.88 11.24 36.29
N VAL A 4 4.17 12.08 35.28
CA VAL A 4 3.54 12.03 33.97
C VAL A 4 4.02 10.75 33.26
N ALA A 5 3.09 9.90 32.82
CA ALA A 5 3.43 8.86 31.87
C ALA A 5 3.55 9.52 30.49
N PRO A 6 4.58 9.24 29.69
CA PRO A 6 4.58 9.67 28.30
C PRO A 6 3.53 8.82 27.58
N ALA A 7 2.40 9.43 27.24
CA ALA A 7 1.46 8.88 26.28
C ALA A 7 2.07 8.98 24.86
N TRP A 8 3.15 8.25 24.63
CA TRP A 8 3.47 7.74 23.29
C TRP A 8 2.84 6.37 23.15
N ALA A 9 1.52 6.31 23.30
CA ALA A 9 0.78 5.43 22.42
C ALA A 9 0.98 6.06 21.04
N GLY A 10 1.98 5.55 20.33
CA GLY A 10 2.18 5.80 18.91
C GLY A 10 1.01 5.19 18.15
N ASP A 11 -0.17 5.79 18.31
CA ASP A 11 -1.18 5.80 17.27
C ASP A 11 -0.63 6.78 16.23
N ALA A 12 0.44 6.37 15.55
CA ALA A 12 0.54 6.77 14.17
C ALA A 12 -0.74 6.17 13.59
N PRO A 13 -1.71 6.97 13.10
CA PRO A 13 -2.54 6.41 12.06
C PRO A 13 -1.50 5.92 11.06
N SER A 14 -1.30 4.61 10.96
CA SER A 14 -0.89 4.02 9.70
C SER A 14 -1.89 4.66 8.76
N THR A 15 -1.46 5.68 8.02
CA THR A 15 -2.37 6.45 7.18
C THR A 15 -2.72 5.47 6.09
N SER A 16 -3.70 4.63 6.38
CA SER A 16 -4.31 3.70 5.47
C SER A 16 -4.70 4.56 4.28
N SER A 17 -4.02 4.34 3.17
CA SER A 17 -4.38 5.03 1.94
C SER A 17 -5.81 4.58 1.61
N SER A 18 -6.56 5.38 0.87
CA SER A 18 -7.91 4.97 0.43
C SER A 18 -7.85 3.67 -0.38
N ALA A 19 -6.73 3.43 -1.07
CA ALA A 19 -6.37 2.15 -1.65
C ALA A 19 -6.29 1.03 -0.60
N ASP A 20 -5.55 1.21 0.49
CA ASP A 20 -5.44 0.19 1.55
C ASP A 20 -6.82 -0.20 2.08
N VAL A 21 -7.68 0.76 2.41
CA VAL A 21 -9.05 0.49 2.89
C VAL A 21 -9.92 -0.24 1.87
N LYS A 22 -9.72 0.01 0.57
CA LYS A 22 -10.50 -0.60 -0.51
C LYS A 22 -10.08 -2.04 -0.81
N TYR A 23 -8.80 -2.34 -0.63
CA TYR A 23 -8.20 -3.64 -0.98
C TYR A 23 -7.89 -4.50 0.24
N ASP A 24 -8.07 -3.97 1.45
CA ASP A 24 -8.06 -4.69 2.71
C ASP A 24 -9.15 -5.80 2.72
N ARG A 25 -8.69 -7.04 2.90
CA ARG A 25 -9.51 -8.26 3.00
C ARG A 25 -9.56 -8.81 4.42
N THR A 26 -8.65 -8.41 5.30
CA THR A 26 -8.57 -8.86 6.69
C THR A 26 -9.39 -7.95 7.62
N GLY A 27 -9.63 -6.71 7.23
CA GLY A 27 -10.38 -5.70 7.97
C GLY A 27 -9.53 -4.99 9.03
N ASP A 28 -8.19 -5.05 8.92
CA ASP A 28 -7.27 -4.37 9.83
C ASP A 28 -6.95 -2.92 9.38
N GLY A 29 -7.47 -2.53 8.21
CA GLY A 29 -7.30 -1.22 7.61
C GLY A 29 -6.03 -1.08 6.77
N LEU A 30 -5.23 -2.12 6.56
CA LEU A 30 -4.02 -2.10 5.75
C LEU A 30 -4.04 -3.23 4.72
N VAL A 31 -3.18 -3.13 3.70
CA VAL A 31 -2.91 -4.28 2.82
C VAL A 31 -1.59 -4.89 3.26
N ASP A 32 -1.66 -6.04 3.94
CA ASP A 32 -0.50 -6.83 4.29
C ASP A 32 -0.28 -8.03 3.35
N ALA A 33 0.70 -8.88 3.66
CA ALA A 33 1.03 -10.04 2.83
C ALA A 33 -0.13 -11.04 2.75
N GLU A 34 -0.96 -11.16 3.78
CA GLU A 34 -2.13 -12.02 3.81
C GLU A 34 -3.24 -11.48 2.90
N ASP A 35 -3.49 -10.16 2.92
CA ASP A 35 -4.37 -9.49 1.95
C ASP A 35 -3.85 -9.67 0.53
N TRP A 36 -2.55 -9.41 0.32
CA TRP A 36 -1.90 -9.58 -0.96
C TRP A 36 -2.04 -11.00 -1.51
N ALA A 37 -1.92 -12.02 -0.65
CA ALA A 37 -2.11 -13.42 -1.06
C ALA A 37 -3.57 -13.71 -1.45
N ARG A 38 -4.54 -13.01 -0.87
CA ARG A 38 -5.97 -13.14 -1.17
C ARG A 38 -6.40 -12.32 -2.40
N LEU A 39 -5.65 -11.28 -2.77
CA LEU A 39 -5.91 -10.45 -3.95
C LEU A 39 -5.55 -11.16 -5.26
N LYS A 40 -6.43 -11.04 -6.26
CA LYS A 40 -6.14 -11.52 -7.62
C LYS A 40 -5.12 -10.61 -8.32
N ALA A 41 -4.49 -11.11 -9.38
CA ALA A 41 -3.52 -10.33 -10.16
C ALA A 41 -4.08 -8.99 -10.70
N ASP A 42 -5.34 -8.98 -11.13
CA ASP A 42 -6.03 -7.76 -11.57
C ASP A 42 -6.23 -6.77 -10.41
N GLU A 43 -6.54 -7.28 -9.21
CA GLU A 43 -6.74 -6.46 -8.00
C GLU A 43 -5.43 -5.89 -7.47
N LYS A 44 -4.35 -6.68 -7.47
CA LYS A 44 -3.00 -6.21 -7.17
C LYS A 44 -2.59 -5.06 -8.09
N THR A 45 -2.93 -5.17 -9.38
CA THR A 45 -2.68 -4.12 -10.37
C THR A 45 -3.54 -2.88 -10.11
N ALA A 46 -4.80 -3.07 -9.72
CA ALA A 46 -5.69 -1.97 -9.39
C ALA A 46 -5.26 -1.26 -8.10
N TYR A 47 -4.85 -1.99 -7.05
CA TYR A 47 -4.25 -1.45 -5.83
C TYR A 47 -3.03 -0.59 -6.17
N ALA A 48 -2.06 -1.15 -6.89
CA ALA A 48 -0.87 -0.43 -7.31
C ALA A 48 -1.20 0.86 -8.10
N ARG A 49 -2.26 0.83 -8.91
CA ARG A 49 -2.73 2.00 -9.67
C ARG A 49 -3.37 3.06 -8.78
N ASP A 50 -4.28 2.66 -7.90
CA ASP A 50 -4.95 3.55 -6.95
C ASP A 50 -3.92 4.18 -6.00
N SER A 51 -2.98 3.41 -5.45
CA SER A 51 -1.89 3.94 -4.60
C SER A 51 -1.06 4.99 -5.33
N LEU A 52 -0.72 4.78 -6.60
CA LEU A 52 0.00 5.79 -7.39
C LEU A 52 -0.85 7.05 -7.61
N LEU A 53 -2.14 6.89 -7.93
CA LEU A 53 -3.05 8.02 -8.12
C LEU A 53 -3.24 8.84 -6.84
N GLU A 54 -3.32 8.20 -5.68
CA GLU A 54 -3.40 8.88 -4.37
C GLU A 54 -2.14 9.68 -4.04
N LEU A 55 -0.97 9.17 -4.43
CA LEU A 55 0.30 9.90 -4.33
C LEU A 55 0.42 11.04 -5.36
N GLY A 56 -0.59 11.24 -6.23
CA GLY A 56 -0.55 12.19 -7.33
C GLY A 56 0.41 11.77 -8.46
N LEU A 57 0.83 10.51 -8.48
CA LEU A 57 1.71 9.95 -9.49
C LEU A 57 0.88 9.36 -10.63
N GLN A 58 1.29 9.65 -11.86
CA GLN A 58 0.67 9.06 -13.04
C GLN A 58 1.11 7.59 -13.19
N PRO A 59 0.20 6.62 -13.12
CA PRO A 59 0.55 5.19 -13.23
C PRO A 59 1.06 4.82 -14.62
N ASP A 60 0.56 5.51 -15.64
CA ASP A 60 0.93 5.34 -17.04
C ASP A 60 2.19 6.14 -17.44
N ALA A 61 2.78 6.92 -16.51
CA ALA A 61 4.04 7.61 -16.79
C ALA A 61 5.18 6.60 -16.94
N ALA A 62 6.11 6.87 -17.86
CA ALA A 62 7.29 6.04 -18.03
C ALA A 62 8.17 6.09 -16.77
N ALA A 63 8.50 4.92 -16.22
CA ALA A 63 9.44 4.77 -15.10
C ALA A 63 10.88 4.51 -15.56
N GLY A 64 11.07 4.21 -16.84
CA GLY A 64 12.35 3.79 -17.42
C GLY A 64 12.27 2.37 -17.99
N ASN A 65 13.24 1.98 -18.83
CA ASN A 65 13.33 0.65 -19.45
C ASN A 65 12.08 0.19 -20.23
N GLY A 66 11.32 1.14 -20.80
CA GLY A 66 10.09 0.84 -21.53
C GLY A 66 8.91 0.41 -20.64
N ARG A 67 9.04 0.54 -19.31
CA ARG A 67 7.98 0.22 -18.34
C ARG A 67 7.30 1.49 -17.83
N THR A 68 6.05 1.34 -17.41
CA THR A 68 5.30 2.38 -16.72
C THR A 68 5.57 2.34 -15.22
N ARG A 69 5.31 3.44 -14.51
CA ARG A 69 5.40 3.53 -13.04
C ARG A 69 4.54 2.47 -12.36
N LEU A 70 3.38 2.18 -12.93
CA LEU A 70 2.54 1.09 -12.44
C LEU A 70 3.27 -0.26 -12.46
N GLN A 71 3.96 -0.58 -13.55
CA GLN A 71 4.67 -1.85 -13.67
C GLN A 71 5.85 -1.94 -12.70
N ASP A 72 6.62 -0.86 -12.58
CA ASP A 72 7.76 -0.79 -11.66
C ASP A 72 7.31 -0.90 -10.20
N TYR A 73 6.23 -0.18 -9.85
CA TYR A 73 5.64 -0.21 -8.53
C TYR A 73 5.02 -1.58 -8.21
N LEU A 74 4.30 -2.19 -9.15
CA LEU A 74 3.72 -3.53 -8.99
C LEU A 74 4.82 -4.59 -8.76
N ASP A 75 5.92 -4.51 -9.51
CA ASP A 75 7.07 -5.41 -9.36
C ASP A 75 7.72 -5.26 -7.97
N GLY A 76 7.86 -4.02 -7.50
CA GLY A 76 8.30 -3.72 -6.14
C GLY A 76 7.37 -4.30 -5.07
N LEU A 77 6.06 -4.09 -5.20
CA LEU A 77 5.07 -4.64 -4.26
C LEU A 77 5.13 -6.18 -4.23
N ARG A 78 5.23 -6.83 -5.40
CA ARG A 78 5.40 -8.29 -5.47
C ARG A 78 6.64 -8.76 -4.73
N SER A 79 7.78 -8.08 -4.90
CA SER A 79 9.01 -8.43 -4.17
C SER A 79 8.89 -8.28 -2.65
N VAL A 80 8.08 -7.33 -2.17
CA VAL A 80 7.86 -7.11 -0.73
C VAL A 80 6.93 -8.17 -0.14
N TYR A 81 5.82 -8.46 -0.81
CA TYR A 81 4.78 -9.34 -0.28
C TYR A 81 4.96 -10.83 -0.62
N GLU A 82 5.66 -11.18 -1.69
CA GLU A 82 5.85 -12.58 -2.14
C GLU A 82 7.20 -13.17 -1.71
N ARG A 83 7.76 -12.67 -0.60
CA ARG A 83 9.08 -13.09 -0.08
C ARG A 83 9.08 -14.45 0.60
#